data_AF-A0A831PGX4-F1
#
_entry.id   AF-A0A831PGX4-F1
#
_cell.length_a   1.000
_cell.length_b   1.000
_cell.length_c   1.000
_cell.angle_alpha   90.00
_cell.angle_beta   90.00
_cell.angle_gamma   90.00
#
_symmetry.space_group_name_H-M   'P 1'
#
loop_
_entity.id
_entity.type
_entity.pdbx_description
1 polymer ?
#
loop_
_entity_poly.entity_id
_entity_poly.type
_entity_poly.pdbx_seq_one_letter_code
_entity_poly.pdbx_strand_id
1 'polypeptide(L)' 'MTMTRVIEEVYRAGTPGRLVVVSVIATPVGIERVLSRFPEVEIYTVAIDPVLNDKGFIVPGLGDAGDRAFST' A
#
# COMPACT_ATOMS: atom_id res chain seq x y z
N MET A 1 -7.36 -2.67 0.99
CA MET A 1 -8.45 -2.67 -0.01
C MET A 1 -8.14 -1.69 -1.14
N THR A 2 -7.73 -0.46 -0.83
CA THR A 2 -7.42 0.58 -1.83
C THR A 2 -6.33 0.13 -2.83
N MET A 3 -5.17 -0.32 -2.36
CA MET A 3 -4.06 -0.65 -3.26
C MET A 3 -4.39 -1.82 -4.19
N THR A 4 -5.02 -2.88 -3.68
CA THR A 4 -5.44 -4.02 -4.52
C THR A 4 -6.42 -3.59 -5.60
N ARG A 5 -7.32 -2.64 -5.31
CA ARG A 5 -8.25 -2.11 -6.31
C ARG A 5 -7.54 -1.26 -7.37
N VAL A 6 -6.58 -0.43 -6.96
CA VAL A 6 -5.77 0.35 -7.91
C VAL A 6 -5.04 -0.57 -8.88
N ILE A 7 -4.44 -1.65 -8.37
CA ILE A 7 -3.73 -2.63 -9.21
C ILE A 7 -4.71 -3.29 -10.20
N GLU A 8 -5.90 -3.72 -9.77
CA GLU A 8 -6.93 -4.27 -10.68
C GLU A 8 -7.26 -3.32 -11.83
N GLU A 9 -7.43 -2.03 -11.55
CA GLU A 9 -7.75 -1.03 -12.56
C GLU A 9 -6.58 -0.81 -13.53
N VAL A 10 -5.33 -0.87 -13.04
CA VAL A 10 -4.15 -0.84 -13.92
C VAL A 10 -4.16 -2.03 -14.88
N TYR A 11 -4.36 -3.25 -14.38
CA TYR A 11 -4.45 -4.45 -15.23
C TYR A 11 -5.63 -4.41 -16.20
N ARG A 12 -6.74 -3.77 -15.81
CA ARG A 12 -7.90 -3.57 -16.69
C ARG A 12 -7.58 -2.63 -17.85
N ALA A 13 -6.77 -1.58 -17.61
CA ALA A 13 -6.32 -0.68 -18.66
C ALA A 13 -5.27 -1.32 -19.60
N GLY A 14 -4.53 -2.31 -19.11
CA GLY A 14 -3.59 -3.11 -19.87
C GLY A 14 -2.63 -3.86 -18.95
N THR A 15 -1.96 -4.89 -19.46
CA THR A 15 -0.97 -5.64 -18.68
C THR A 15 0.40 -4.94 -18.77
N PRO A 16 0.90 -4.32 -17.70
CA PRO A 16 2.22 -3.71 -17.73
C PRO A 16 3.30 -4.80 -17.75
N GLY A 17 4.41 -4.56 -18.45
CA GLY A 17 5.57 -5.46 -18.39
C GLY A 17 6.28 -5.45 -17.02
N ARG A 18 6.05 -4.41 -16.21
CA ARG A 18 6.55 -4.26 -14.84
C ARG A 18 5.61 -3.36 -14.05
N LEU A 19 5.22 -3.77 -12.83
CA LEU A 19 4.40 -2.95 -11.93
C LEU A 19 5.11 -2.77 -10.58
N VAL A 20 5.26 -1.52 -10.17
CA VAL A 20 5.94 -1.15 -8.92
C VAL A 20 5.02 -0.28 -8.08
N VAL A 21 4.79 -0.69 -6.83
CA VAL A 21 4.11 0.10 -5.80
C VAL A 21 5.17 0.76 -4.93
N VAL A 22 5.15 2.10 -4.87
CA VAL A 22 6.03 2.88 -4.01
C VAL A 22 5.21 3.50 -2.89
N SER A 23 5.68 3.39 -1.65
CA SER A 23 5.01 3.93 -0.47
C SER A 23 6.00 4.50 0.54
N VAL A 24 5.52 5.38 1.42
CA VAL A 24 6.35 5.90 2.53
C VAL A 24 6.35 4.90 3.69
N ILE A 25 5.21 4.31 4.00
CA ILE A 25 5.07 3.38 5.12
C ILE A 25 4.09 2.26 4.74
N ALA A 26 4.36 1.04 5.21
CA ALA A 26 3.50 -0.11 5.05
C ALA A 26 3.47 -0.98 6.32
N THR A 27 2.63 -2.02 6.32
CA THR A 27 2.63 -3.07 7.34
C THR A 27 2.81 -4.44 6.70
N PRO A 28 3.29 -5.47 7.43
CA PRO A 28 3.38 -6.83 6.92
C PRO A 28 2.04 -7.33 6.35
N VAL A 29 0.94 -7.08 7.05
CA VAL A 29 -0.41 -7.46 6.62
C VAL A 29 -0.82 -6.77 5.32
N GLY A 30 -0.43 -5.51 5.13
CA GLY A 30 -0.69 -4.76 3.90
C GLY A 30 0.10 -5.32 2.71
N ILE A 31 1.38 -5.60 2.93
CA ILE A 31 2.29 -6.17 1.92
C ILE A 31 1.81 -7.56 1.52
N GLU A 32 1.56 -8.45 2.48
CA GLU A 32 1.09 -9.82 2.23
C GLU A 32 -0.24 -9.82 1.45
N ARG A 33 -1.16 -8.92 1.79
CA ARG A 33 -2.43 -8.81 1.07
C ARG A 33 -2.25 -8.41 -0.40
N VAL A 34 -1.27 -7.57 -0.73
CA VAL A 34 -0.99 -7.21 -2.13
C VAL A 34 -0.32 -8.39 -2.84
N LEU A 35 0.76 -8.93 -2.26
CA LEU A 35 1.57 -9.98 -2.89
C LEU A 35 0.85 -11.33 -3.01
N SER A 36 -0.05 -11.66 -2.08
CA SER A 36 -0.89 -12.86 -2.19
C SER A 36 -1.84 -12.82 -3.38
N ARG A 37 -2.19 -11.62 -3.86
CA ARG A 37 -3.10 -11.44 -4.98
C ARG A 37 -2.39 -11.09 -6.29
N PHE A 38 -1.28 -10.38 -6.20
CA PHE A 38 -0.46 -9.93 -7.33
C PHE A 38 1.01 -10.24 -7.02
N PRO A 39 1.43 -11.52 -7.10
CA PRO A 39 2.76 -11.98 -6.70
C PRO A 39 3.89 -11.37 -7.54
N GLU A 40 3.60 -10.87 -8.74
CA GLU A 40 4.54 -10.22 -9.65
C GLU A 40 4.82 -8.74 -9.31
N VAL A 41 4.07 -8.16 -8.37
CA VAL A 41 4.21 -6.75 -8.01
C VAL A 41 5.42 -6.53 -7.11
N GLU A 42 6.26 -5.56 -7.48
CA GLU A 42 7.34 -5.11 -6.61
C GLU A 42 6.81 -4.00 -5.67
N ILE A 43 7.12 -4.11 -4.37
CA ILE A 43 6.76 -3.10 -3.38
C ILE A 43 8.04 -2.50 -2.79
N TYR A 44 8.20 -1.18 -2.96
CA TYR A 44 9.24 -0.42 -2.29
C TYR A 44 8.59 0.48 -1.25
N THR A 45 9.09 0.41 -0.02
CA THR A 45 8.60 1.24 1.08
C THR A 45 9.76 1.73 1.94
N VAL A 46 9.63 2.94 2.50
CA VAL A 46 10.69 3.52 3.34
C VAL A 46 10.69 2.88 4.73
N ALA A 47 9.51 2.56 5.27
CA ALA A 47 9.35 1.95 6.58
C ALA A 47 8.29 0.84 6.59
N ILE A 48 8.52 -0.18 7.40
CA ILE A 48 7.56 -1.25 7.67
C ILE A 48 7.25 -1.25 9.16
N ASP A 49 6.01 -0.91 9.49
CA ASP A 49 5.53 -0.87 10.87
C ASP A 49 4.74 -2.13 11.22
N PRO A 50 4.75 -2.56 12.49
CA PRO A 50 4.37 -3.91 12.86
C PRO A 50 2.88 -4.21 12.72
N VAL A 51 2.01 -3.23 13.02
CA VAL A 51 0.58 -3.50 13.18
C VAL A 51 -0.30 -2.44 12.51
N LEU A 52 -1.49 -2.91 12.14
CA LEU A 52 -2.64 -2.07 11.82
C LEU A 52 -3.60 -2.16 13.01
N ASN A 53 -4.07 -1.03 13.54
CA ASN A 53 -5.09 -1.04 14.59
C ASN A 53 -6.50 -1.26 14.00
N ASP A 54 -7.50 -1.40 14.87
CA ASP A 54 -8.89 -1.68 14.48
C ASP A 54 -9.54 -0.58 13.63
N LYS A 55 -8.99 0.63 13.67
CA LYS A 55 -9.43 1.77 12.86
C LYS A 55 -8.73 1.82 11.49
N GLY A 56 -7.84 0.88 11.19
CA GLY A 56 -7.11 0.84 9.94
C GLY A 56 -5.90 1.78 9.87
N PHE A 57 -5.44 2.32 11.00
CA PHE A 57 -4.20 3.09 11.06
C PHE A 57 -3.00 2.17 11.29
N ILE A 58 -1.89 2.50 10.64
CA ILE A 58 -0.59 1.90 10.91
C ILE A 58 -0.10 2.41 12.26
N VAL A 59 0.48 1.55 13.09
CA VAL A 59 1.00 1.90 14.43
C VAL A 59 2.44 1.37 14.59
N PRO A 60 3.42 2.20 15.01
CA PRO A 60 3.29 3.60 15.45
C PRO A 60 2.82 4.59 14.36
N GLY A 61 3.11 4.31 13.09
CA GLY A 61 2.55 5.01 11.94
C GLY A 61 2.99 6.46 11.78
N LEU A 62 2.31 7.15 10.87
CA LEU A 62 2.50 8.59 10.63
C LEU A 62 1.25 9.44 10.94
N GLY A 63 0.17 8.82 11.41
CA GLY A 63 -1.15 9.46 11.51
C GLY A 63 -1.86 9.52 10.16
N ASP A 64 -2.69 10.54 9.96
CA ASP A 64 -3.33 10.79 8.65
C ASP A 64 -2.32 11.39 7.67
N ALA A 65 -2.05 10.67 6.57
CA ALA A 65 -1.09 11.10 5.56
C ALA A 65 -1.58 12.31 4.76
N GLY A 66 -2.89 12.39 4.49
CA GLY A 66 -3.50 13.43 3.69
C GLY A 66 -3.48 14.75 4.45
N ASP A 67 -3.98 14.75 5.67
CA ASP A 67 -4.03 15.95 6.51
C ASP A 67 -2.62 16.51 6.77
N ARG A 68 -1.64 15.63 7.00
CA ARG A 68 -0.24 16.05 7.17
C ARG A 68 0.40 16.59 5.89
N ALA A 69 0.02 16.09 4.73
CA ALA A 69 0.57 16.53 3.45
C ALA A 69 -0.06 17.84 2.96
N PHE A 70 -1.36 18.03 3.23
CA PHE A 70 -2.16 19.12 2.63
C PHE A 70 -2.72 20.12 3.63
N SER A 71 -2.45 19.94 4.94
CA SER A 71 -2.91 20.81 6.03
C SER A 71 -4.43 20.98 6.07
N THR A 72 -5.17 19.89 5.84
CA THR A 72 -6.63 19.78 5.98
C THR A 72 -7.00 19.19 7.34
#